data_AF-A0AAV4EI58-F1
#
_entry.id   AF-A0AAV4EI58-F1
#
_cell.length_a   1.000
_cell.length_b   1.000
_cell.length_c   1.000
_cell.angle_alpha   90.00
_cell.angle_beta   90.00
_cell.angle_gamma   90.00
#
_symmetry.space_group_name_H-M   'P 1'
#
loop_
_entity.id
_entity.type
_entity.pdbx_description
1 polymer ?
#
loop_
_entity_poly.entity_id
_entity_poly.type
_entity_poly.pdbx_seq_one_letter_code
_entity_poly.pdbx_strand_id
1 'polypeptide(L)'
;MECKELLQEVKSEWKLFQESLGVTAKFWMMYIQMVLILRRYIHAERCGNWHGHLIEVRRMLPYLVTAGHSKYASCVPIYLKDMEELPDRYPGLYAAFLKGNFTVHHTSGFHNGVWTDMAIEQSYNKEGKTTLFKGIIQSARTRDKYMYIKTVPYMSSVSHCAKSMANMLSKCERKKRDDSQSSKNVLEEIELRNMNPFTMDDMESLVNIVTGTTLPEQTVLQARELGEAAIEMAKEKNSAAIEIPKIMTFKQLEEKGKKSKLQASA
;
A
#
# COMPACT_ATOMS: atom_id res chain seq x y z
N MET A 1 -32.27 -18.24 -0.38
CA MET A 1 -32.50 -17.38 0.80
C MET A 1 -31.52 -17.74 1.91
N GLU A 2 -31.33 -19.04 2.18
CA GLU A 2 -30.31 -19.62 3.09
C GLU A 2 -28.91 -18.95 3.07
N CYS A 3 -28.24 -18.78 1.92
CA CYS A 3 -26.88 -18.23 1.92
C CYS A 3 -26.80 -16.77 2.39
N LYS A 4 -27.87 -15.99 2.24
CA LYS A 4 -27.89 -14.58 2.70
C LYS A 4 -28.08 -14.51 4.21
N GLU A 5 -28.92 -15.38 4.75
CA GLU A 5 -29.18 -15.51 6.19
C GLU A 5 -27.94 -16.00 6.93
N LEU A 6 -27.29 -17.07 6.43
CA LEU A 6 -26.03 -17.57 6.97
C LEU A 6 -24.92 -16.49 6.94
N LEU A 7 -24.83 -15.72 5.87
CA LEU A 7 -23.84 -14.65 5.76
C LEU A 7 -24.13 -13.50 6.73
N GLN A 8 -25.40 -13.28 7.08
CA GLN A 8 -25.81 -12.29 8.07
C GLN A 8 -25.52 -12.76 9.49
N GLU A 9 -25.73 -14.04 9.78
CA GLU A 9 -25.38 -14.68 11.05
C GLU A 9 -23.85 -14.69 11.28
N VAL A 10 -23.06 -15.08 10.28
CA VAL A 10 -21.59 -15.02 10.38
C VAL A 10 -21.12 -13.58 10.62
N LYS A 11 -21.78 -12.58 10.03
CA LYS A 11 -21.46 -11.17 10.27
C LYS A 11 -21.79 -10.73 11.69
N SER A 12 -22.90 -11.19 12.28
CA SER A 12 -23.25 -10.86 13.66
C SER A 12 -22.28 -11.50 14.63
N GLU A 13 -21.96 -12.78 14.45
CA GLU A 13 -20.99 -13.49 15.28
C GLU A 13 -19.60 -12.84 15.19
N TRP A 14 -19.17 -12.47 13.98
CA TRP A 14 -17.93 -11.76 13.78
C TRP A 14 -17.91 -10.40 14.51
N LYS A 15 -19.03 -9.68 14.50
CA LYS A 15 -19.15 -8.41 15.19
C LYS A 15 -19.08 -8.58 16.71
N LEU A 16 -19.77 -9.58 17.26
CA LEU A 16 -19.71 -9.92 18.68
C LEU A 16 -18.28 -10.28 19.11
N PHE A 17 -17.58 -11.09 18.30
CA PHE A 17 -16.17 -11.38 18.51
C PHE A 17 -15.31 -10.12 18.49
N GLN A 18 -15.53 -9.22 17.53
CA GLN A 18 -14.79 -7.96 17.49
C GLN A 18 -15.06 -7.08 18.71
N GLU A 19 -16.28 -7.07 19.23
CA GLU A 19 -16.67 -6.30 20.41
C GLU A 19 -16.05 -6.86 21.69
N SER A 20 -15.93 -8.19 21.82
CA SER A 20 -15.31 -8.85 22.98
C SER A 20 -13.80 -8.64 23.09
N LEU A 21 -13.14 -8.18 22.03
CA LEU A 21 -11.70 -7.93 22.04
C LEU A 21 -11.33 -6.66 22.81
N GLY A 22 -10.20 -6.72 23.53
CA GLY A 22 -9.55 -5.54 24.10
C GLY A 22 -9.16 -4.49 23.06
N VAL A 23 -8.94 -3.26 23.50
CA VAL A 23 -8.63 -2.09 22.64
C VAL A 23 -7.38 -2.34 21.79
N THR A 24 -6.36 -2.96 22.37
CA THR A 24 -5.12 -3.29 21.66
C THR A 24 -5.35 -4.38 20.61
N ALA A 25 -6.11 -5.44 20.91
CA ALA A 25 -6.52 -6.43 19.90
C ALA A 25 -7.28 -5.81 18.73
N LYS A 26 -8.24 -4.91 19.01
CA LYS A 26 -8.99 -4.18 17.96
C LYS A 26 -8.05 -3.40 17.03
N PHE A 27 -7.00 -2.78 17.57
CA PHE A 27 -5.99 -2.09 16.77
C PHE A 27 -5.20 -3.06 15.87
N TRP A 28 -4.79 -4.21 16.41
CA TRP A 28 -4.13 -5.26 15.60
C TRP A 28 -5.05 -5.83 14.53
N MET A 29 -6.33 -6.01 14.81
CA MET A 29 -7.33 -6.44 13.82
C MET A 29 -7.45 -5.43 12.67
N MET A 30 -7.49 -4.14 12.98
CA MET A 30 -7.46 -3.08 11.97
C MET A 30 -6.17 -3.16 11.12
N TYR A 31 -5.01 -3.34 11.76
CA TYR A 31 -3.74 -3.49 11.04
C TYR A 31 -3.72 -4.72 10.12
N ILE A 32 -4.17 -5.87 10.60
CA ILE A 32 -4.31 -7.09 9.79
C ILE A 32 -5.22 -6.83 8.60
N GLN A 33 -6.33 -6.11 8.80
CA GLN A 33 -7.22 -5.72 7.71
C GLN A 33 -6.51 -4.86 6.66
N MET A 34 -5.69 -3.88 7.06
CA MET A 34 -4.88 -3.08 6.13
C MET A 34 -3.91 -3.96 5.32
N VAL A 35 -3.22 -4.90 5.99
CA VAL A 35 -2.30 -5.84 5.33
C VAL A 35 -3.05 -6.73 4.34
N LEU A 36 -4.25 -7.20 4.70
CA LEU A 36 -5.08 -8.02 3.81
C LEU A 36 -5.55 -7.24 2.58
N ILE A 37 -5.90 -5.96 2.72
CA ILE A 37 -6.23 -5.08 1.58
C ILE A 37 -5.02 -4.98 0.64
N LEU A 38 -3.83 -4.70 1.18
CA LEU A 38 -2.61 -4.60 0.39
C LEU A 38 -2.28 -5.93 -0.32
N ARG A 39 -2.43 -7.07 0.35
CA ARG A 39 -2.21 -8.39 -0.25
C ARG A 39 -3.18 -8.67 -1.40
N ARG A 40 -4.46 -8.34 -1.23
CA ARG A 40 -5.47 -8.49 -2.30
C ARG A 40 -5.22 -7.53 -3.46
N TYR A 41 -4.79 -6.30 -3.18
CA TYR A 41 -4.37 -5.33 -4.18
C TYR A 41 -3.22 -5.87 -5.03
N ILE A 42 -2.12 -6.30 -4.40
CA ILE A 42 -0.97 -6.91 -5.09
C ILE A 42 -1.41 -8.13 -5.89
N HIS A 43 -2.27 -8.97 -5.31
CA HIS A 43 -2.80 -10.13 -6.02
C HIS A 43 -3.60 -9.75 -7.26
N ALA A 44 -4.48 -8.74 -7.17
CA ALA A 44 -5.27 -8.28 -8.29
C ALA A 44 -4.39 -7.73 -9.41
N GLU A 45 -3.38 -6.93 -9.08
CA GLU A 45 -2.41 -6.43 -10.06
C GLU A 45 -1.65 -7.57 -10.75
N ARG A 46 -1.05 -8.47 -9.95
CA ARG A 46 -0.20 -9.55 -10.48
C ARG A 46 -0.95 -10.56 -11.34
N CYS A 47 -2.27 -10.65 -11.16
CA CYS A 47 -3.17 -11.52 -11.90
C CYS A 47 -3.91 -10.80 -13.05
N GLY A 48 -3.67 -9.50 -13.27
CA GLY A 48 -4.38 -8.73 -14.28
C GLY A 48 -5.89 -8.57 -14.00
N ASN A 49 -6.31 -8.64 -12.74
CA ASN A 49 -7.71 -8.47 -12.34
C ASN A 49 -8.03 -6.99 -12.13
N TRP A 50 -8.61 -6.36 -13.17
CA TRP A 50 -8.95 -4.95 -13.16
C TRP A 50 -9.99 -4.56 -12.09
N HIS A 51 -11.04 -5.36 -11.93
CA HIS A 51 -12.10 -5.01 -10.97
C HIS A 51 -11.62 -5.16 -9.52
N GLY A 52 -10.86 -6.22 -9.23
CA GLY A 52 -10.23 -6.43 -7.93
C GLY A 52 -9.27 -5.28 -7.58
N HIS A 53 -8.52 -4.79 -8.56
CA HIS A 53 -7.63 -3.63 -8.39
C HIS A 53 -8.41 -2.39 -7.91
N LEU A 54 -9.47 -2.00 -8.63
CA LEU A 54 -10.28 -0.83 -8.26
C LEU A 54 -10.96 -0.96 -6.90
N ILE A 55 -11.46 -2.15 -6.56
CA ILE A 55 -12.08 -2.41 -5.25
C ILE A 55 -11.06 -2.20 -4.13
N GLU A 56 -9.86 -2.77 -4.25
CA GLU A 56 -8.86 -2.68 -3.18
C GLU A 56 -8.25 -1.28 -3.09
N VAL A 57 -8.10 -0.55 -4.21
CA VAL A 57 -7.73 0.88 -4.20
C VAL A 57 -8.74 1.70 -3.41
N ARG A 58 -10.05 1.48 -3.64
CA ARG A 58 -11.12 2.17 -2.90
C ARG A 58 -11.10 1.82 -1.41
N ARG A 59 -10.83 0.56 -1.06
CA ARG A 59 -10.69 0.11 0.34
C ARG A 59 -9.46 0.67 1.04
N MET A 60 -8.40 0.95 0.29
CA MET A 60 -7.15 1.51 0.83
C MET A 60 -7.25 3.02 1.07
N LEU A 61 -8.07 3.72 0.29
CA LEU A 61 -8.17 5.18 0.30
C LEU A 61 -8.43 5.80 1.69
N PRO A 62 -9.39 5.32 2.51
CA PRO A 62 -9.61 5.90 3.85
C PRO A 62 -8.36 5.87 4.71
N TYR A 63 -7.60 4.78 4.67
CA TYR A 63 -6.36 4.64 5.41
C TYR A 63 -5.27 5.60 4.91
N LEU A 64 -5.18 5.83 3.60
CA LEU A 64 -4.23 6.79 3.00
C LEU A 64 -4.53 8.22 3.42
N VAL A 65 -5.82 8.58 3.47
CA VAL A 65 -6.29 9.89 3.96
C VAL A 65 -5.85 10.07 5.41
N THR A 66 -6.13 9.10 6.27
CA THR A 66 -5.83 9.19 7.70
C THR A 66 -4.35 9.11 8.04
N ALA A 67 -3.56 8.42 7.22
CA ALA A 67 -2.10 8.38 7.36
C ALA A 67 -1.43 9.67 6.88
N GLY A 68 -2.19 10.63 6.35
CA GLY A 68 -1.67 11.92 5.89
C GLY A 68 -0.94 11.86 4.54
N HIS A 69 -1.22 10.85 3.72
CA HIS A 69 -0.67 10.74 2.36
C HIS A 69 -1.39 11.67 1.38
N SER A 70 -1.29 12.98 1.60
CA SER A 70 -2.03 14.05 0.89
C SER A 70 -2.02 13.91 -0.64
N LYS A 71 -0.86 13.61 -1.23
CA LYS A 71 -0.73 13.42 -2.68
C LYS A 71 -1.62 12.27 -3.20
N TYR A 72 -1.60 11.14 -2.50
CA TYR A 72 -2.43 9.99 -2.88
C TYR A 72 -3.89 10.24 -2.55
N ALA A 73 -4.18 10.86 -1.41
CA ALA A 73 -5.53 11.24 -1.01
C ALA A 73 -6.24 12.12 -2.06
N SER A 74 -5.51 13.03 -2.72
CA SER A 74 -6.08 13.84 -3.81
C SER A 74 -6.15 13.13 -5.15
N CYS A 75 -5.13 12.34 -5.53
CA CYS A 75 -5.08 11.72 -6.86
C CYS A 75 -5.96 10.47 -6.99
N VAL A 76 -6.08 9.67 -5.94
CA VAL A 76 -6.80 8.38 -5.98
C VAL A 76 -8.31 8.55 -6.26
N PRO A 77 -9.03 9.50 -5.65
CA PRO A 77 -10.44 9.73 -5.99
C PRO A 77 -10.64 10.12 -7.46
N ILE A 78 -9.77 10.98 -8.00
CA ILE A 78 -9.80 11.37 -9.42
C ILE A 78 -9.57 10.15 -10.30
N TYR A 79 -8.55 9.36 -9.99
CA TYR A 79 -8.27 8.11 -10.66
C TYR A 79 -9.47 7.16 -10.64
N LEU A 80 -10.09 6.93 -9.48
CA LEU A 80 -11.25 6.04 -9.36
C LEU A 80 -12.43 6.52 -10.22
N LYS A 81 -12.71 7.83 -10.23
CA LYS A 81 -13.75 8.43 -11.08
C LYS A 81 -13.45 8.21 -12.57
N ASP A 82 -12.22 8.52 -13.00
CA ASP A 82 -11.81 8.33 -14.40
C ASP A 82 -11.91 6.85 -14.82
N MET A 83 -11.63 5.92 -13.90
CA MET A 83 -11.75 4.48 -14.17
C MET A 83 -13.20 3.99 -14.16
N GLU A 84 -14.11 4.64 -13.42
CA GLU A 84 -15.56 4.36 -13.44
C GLU A 84 -16.20 4.83 -14.77
N GLU A 85 -15.77 5.97 -15.31
CA GLU A 85 -16.24 6.52 -16.61
C GLU A 85 -15.56 5.89 -17.83
N LEU A 86 -14.57 5.03 -17.61
CA LEU A 86 -13.77 4.39 -18.66
C LEU A 86 -14.59 3.56 -19.67
N PRO A 87 -15.63 2.79 -19.28
CA PRO A 87 -16.46 2.03 -20.21
C PRO A 87 -17.15 2.91 -21.25
N ASP A 88 -17.62 4.09 -20.84
CA ASP A 88 -18.37 5.02 -21.69
C ASP A 88 -17.42 5.87 -22.54
N ARG A 89 -16.32 6.34 -21.95
CA ARG A 89 -15.38 7.26 -22.61
C ARG A 89 -14.42 6.54 -23.57
N TYR A 90 -13.95 5.35 -23.19
CA TYR A 90 -12.97 4.57 -23.96
C TYR A 90 -13.25 3.05 -23.87
N PRO A 91 -14.31 2.54 -24.51
CA PRO A 91 -14.74 1.15 -24.40
C PRO A 91 -13.67 0.15 -24.86
N GLY A 92 -12.87 0.50 -25.88
CA GLY A 92 -11.76 -0.35 -26.35
C GLY A 92 -10.64 -0.51 -25.31
N LEU A 93 -10.32 0.55 -24.57
CA LEU A 93 -9.33 0.51 -23.49
C LEU A 93 -9.87 -0.28 -22.29
N TYR A 94 -11.13 -0.07 -21.95
CA TYR A 94 -11.80 -0.83 -20.90
C TYR A 94 -11.79 -2.34 -21.20
N ALA A 95 -12.11 -2.74 -22.45
CA ALA A 95 -12.03 -4.13 -22.88
C ALA A 95 -10.61 -4.71 -22.81
N ALA A 96 -9.58 -3.90 -23.07
CA ALA A 96 -8.18 -4.32 -22.89
C ALA A 96 -7.84 -4.51 -21.40
N PHE A 97 -8.31 -3.63 -20.52
CA PHE A 97 -8.09 -3.76 -19.07
C PHE A 97 -8.79 -4.98 -18.48
N LEU A 98 -10.02 -5.29 -18.93
CA LEU A 98 -10.72 -6.51 -18.53
C LEU A 98 -9.99 -7.79 -18.96
N LYS A 99 -9.20 -7.74 -20.05
CA LYS A 99 -8.32 -8.85 -20.48
C LYS A 99 -7.00 -8.92 -19.70
N GLY A 100 -6.76 -8.00 -18.76
CA GLY A 100 -5.51 -7.93 -17.98
C GLY A 100 -4.37 -7.18 -18.66
N ASN A 101 -4.61 -6.55 -19.81
CA ASN A 101 -3.57 -5.88 -20.63
C ASN A 101 -3.04 -4.56 -20.01
N PHE A 102 -3.39 -4.26 -18.76
CA PHE A 102 -2.79 -3.17 -17.99
C PHE A 102 -1.50 -3.62 -17.26
N THR A 103 -1.23 -4.92 -17.21
CA THR A 103 -0.01 -5.49 -16.63
C THR A 103 0.88 -6.15 -17.68
N VAL A 104 2.17 -6.19 -17.40
CA VAL A 104 3.21 -6.77 -18.28
C VAL A 104 3.80 -8.00 -17.59
N HIS A 105 4.00 -9.08 -18.35
CA HIS A 105 4.57 -10.33 -17.87
C HIS A 105 5.96 -10.52 -18.49
N HIS A 106 7.01 -10.52 -17.66
CA HIS A 106 8.37 -10.89 -18.12
C HIS A 106 8.58 -12.40 -18.19
N THR A 107 7.78 -13.16 -17.46
CA THR A 107 7.82 -14.62 -17.40
C THR A 107 6.39 -15.14 -17.49
N SER A 108 6.19 -16.28 -18.13
CA SER A 108 4.90 -16.95 -18.17
C SER A 108 4.41 -17.26 -16.75
N GLY A 109 3.10 -17.16 -16.54
CA GLY A 109 2.47 -17.43 -15.26
C GLY A 109 1.37 -16.42 -14.93
N PHE A 110 0.32 -16.92 -14.28
CA PHE A 110 -0.86 -16.14 -13.94
C PHE A 110 -0.57 -15.00 -12.96
N HIS A 111 0.27 -15.23 -11.94
CA HIS A 111 0.58 -14.27 -10.89
C HIS A 111 1.96 -13.60 -11.10
N ASN A 112 2.32 -13.34 -12.35
CA ASN A 112 3.61 -12.77 -12.73
C ASN A 112 3.50 -11.37 -13.37
N GLY A 113 2.30 -10.79 -13.39
CA GLY A 113 2.05 -9.44 -13.87
C GLY A 113 2.76 -8.38 -13.02
N VAL A 114 3.23 -7.35 -13.69
CA VAL A 114 3.87 -6.17 -13.11
C VAL A 114 3.31 -4.94 -13.81
N TRP A 115 3.06 -3.86 -13.08
CA TRP A 115 2.61 -2.60 -13.69
C TRP A 115 3.64 -2.07 -14.69
N THR A 116 3.19 -1.39 -15.74
CA THR A 116 4.07 -0.90 -16.83
C THR A 116 5.23 -0.06 -16.33
N ASP A 117 4.98 0.86 -15.40
CA ASP A 117 6.01 1.71 -14.78
C ASP A 117 7.09 0.87 -14.06
N MET A 118 6.66 -0.10 -13.24
CA MET A 118 7.58 -1.00 -12.54
C MET A 118 8.31 -1.95 -13.50
N ALA A 119 7.68 -2.38 -14.59
CA ALA A 119 8.33 -3.18 -15.63
C ALA A 119 9.42 -2.37 -16.35
N ILE A 120 9.16 -1.10 -16.66
CA ILE A 120 10.16 -0.18 -17.23
C ILE A 120 11.30 0.06 -16.24
N GLU A 121 10.98 0.21 -14.95
CA GLU A 121 12.00 0.39 -13.90
C GLU A 121 12.95 -0.81 -13.81
N GLN A 122 12.39 -2.02 -13.87
CA GLN A 122 13.13 -3.28 -13.77
C GLN A 122 13.90 -3.66 -15.04
N SER A 123 13.56 -3.08 -16.19
CA SER A 123 14.19 -3.37 -17.49
C SER A 123 15.06 -2.21 -17.97
N TYR A 124 14.45 -1.23 -18.63
CA TYR A 124 15.14 -0.15 -19.33
C TYR A 124 15.82 0.83 -18.39
N ASN A 125 15.13 1.26 -17.33
CA ASN A 125 15.72 2.23 -16.40
C ASN A 125 16.82 1.59 -15.57
N LYS A 126 16.71 0.31 -15.23
CA LYS A 126 17.77 -0.42 -14.52
C LYS A 126 19.12 -0.32 -15.23
N GLU A 127 19.12 -0.36 -16.56
CA GLU A 127 20.34 -0.28 -17.36
C GLU A 127 20.72 1.16 -17.71
N GLY A 128 19.74 2.03 -17.96
CA GLY A 128 19.95 3.43 -18.31
C GLY A 128 20.33 4.36 -17.14
N LYS A 129 19.85 4.10 -15.91
CA LYS A 129 20.05 4.97 -14.74
C LYS A 129 21.43 4.84 -14.10
N THR A 130 22.22 3.82 -14.47
CA THR A 130 23.55 3.61 -13.89
C THR A 130 24.53 4.73 -14.25
N THR A 131 24.44 5.30 -15.47
CA THR A 131 25.32 6.38 -15.94
C THR A 131 24.79 7.24 -17.09
N LEU A 132 23.79 6.79 -17.87
CA LEU A 132 23.37 7.50 -19.10
C LEU A 132 22.37 8.63 -18.84
N PHE A 133 21.46 8.47 -17.90
CA PHE A 133 20.35 9.41 -17.71
C PHE A 133 20.25 9.86 -16.24
N LYS A 134 20.36 11.16 -16.01
CA LYS A 134 20.04 11.81 -14.73
C LYS A 134 18.82 12.71 -14.91
N GLY A 135 17.72 12.38 -14.24
CA GLY A 135 16.49 13.17 -14.26
C GLY A 135 15.65 13.01 -15.53
N ILE A 136 14.65 13.87 -15.69
CA ILE A 136 13.77 13.93 -16.85
C ILE A 136 14.44 14.80 -17.92
N ILE A 137 14.80 14.21 -19.06
CA ILE A 137 15.38 14.95 -20.19
C ILE A 137 14.27 15.74 -20.89
N GLN A 138 14.36 17.07 -20.81
CA GLN A 138 13.38 17.97 -21.43
C GLN A 138 13.71 18.35 -22.88
N SER A 139 14.95 18.11 -23.34
CA SER A 139 15.36 18.47 -24.70
C SER A 139 14.89 17.42 -25.72
N ALA A 140 14.12 17.87 -26.72
CA ALA A 140 13.55 17.01 -27.75
C ALA A 140 14.62 16.21 -28.52
N ARG A 141 15.77 16.81 -28.85
CA ARG A 141 16.86 16.15 -29.58
C ARG A 141 17.52 15.00 -28.79
N THR A 142 17.69 15.17 -27.47
CA THR A 142 18.26 14.14 -26.60
C THR A 142 17.24 13.04 -26.32
N ARG A 143 15.96 13.41 -26.21
CA ARG A 143 14.84 12.45 -26.14
C ARG A 143 14.79 11.58 -27.41
N ASP A 144 14.83 12.19 -28.59
CA ASP A 144 14.80 11.47 -29.88
C ASP A 144 16.03 10.57 -30.09
N LYS A 145 17.21 11.03 -29.68
CA LYS A 145 18.47 10.29 -29.84
C LYS A 145 18.61 9.12 -28.85
N TYR A 146 18.25 9.33 -27.58
CA TYR A 146 18.57 8.41 -26.50
C TYR A 146 17.35 7.81 -25.80
N MET A 147 16.17 8.41 -25.88
CA MET A 147 14.97 7.98 -25.14
C MET A 147 13.93 7.29 -26.02
N TYR A 148 13.97 7.48 -27.34
CA TYR A 148 13.05 6.76 -28.23
C TYR A 148 13.35 5.26 -28.25
N ILE A 149 12.25 4.52 -28.38
CA ILE A 149 11.99 3.07 -28.39
C ILE A 149 13.00 2.23 -29.23
N LYS A 150 13.92 2.84 -29.99
CA LYS A 150 14.92 2.11 -30.80
C LYS A 150 16.28 1.95 -30.10
N THR A 151 16.78 2.98 -29.41
CA THR A 151 18.18 2.97 -28.94
C THR A 151 18.33 2.28 -27.58
N VAL A 152 17.44 2.56 -26.61
CA VAL A 152 17.52 1.96 -25.27
C VAL A 152 17.25 0.46 -25.30
N PRO A 153 16.24 -0.05 -26.04
CA PRO A 153 16.04 -1.51 -26.13
C PRO A 153 17.21 -2.21 -26.82
N TYR A 154 17.80 -1.59 -27.84
CA TYR A 154 18.98 -2.14 -28.52
C TYR A 154 20.22 -2.15 -27.62
N MET A 155 20.53 -1.03 -26.96
CA MET A 155 21.65 -0.93 -26.01
C MET A 155 21.45 -1.87 -24.81
N SER A 156 20.21 -2.03 -24.37
CA SER A 156 19.84 -2.95 -23.30
C SER A 156 20.08 -4.40 -23.72
N SER A 157 19.65 -4.78 -24.93
CA SER A 157 19.90 -6.11 -25.49
C SER A 157 21.40 -6.40 -25.64
N VAL A 158 22.17 -5.46 -26.18
CA VAL A 158 23.63 -5.60 -26.31
C VAL A 158 24.30 -5.73 -24.94
N SER A 159 23.89 -4.91 -23.96
CA SER A 159 24.40 -4.99 -22.58
C SER A 159 24.07 -6.33 -21.93
N HIS A 160 22.85 -6.83 -22.12
CA HIS A 160 22.42 -8.13 -21.63
C HIS A 160 23.26 -9.27 -22.24
N CYS A 161 23.45 -9.27 -23.57
CA CYS A 161 24.29 -10.23 -24.25
C CYS A 161 25.75 -10.17 -23.76
N ALA A 162 26.31 -8.96 -23.60
CA ALA A 162 27.66 -8.79 -23.08
C ALA A 162 27.81 -9.32 -21.65
N LYS A 163 26.84 -9.04 -20.77
CA LYS A 163 26.79 -9.59 -19.41
C LYS A 163 26.64 -11.11 -19.42
N SER A 164 25.86 -11.66 -20.37
CA SER A 164 25.70 -13.10 -20.55
C SER A 164 27.01 -13.76 -20.94
N MET A 165 27.71 -13.20 -21.93
CA MET A 165 29.00 -13.72 -22.39
C MET A 165 30.07 -13.63 -21.29
N ALA A 166 30.03 -12.56 -20.47
CA ALA A 166 30.94 -12.37 -19.36
C ALA A 166 30.57 -13.19 -18.10
N ASN A 167 29.53 -14.02 -18.13
CA ASN A 167 28.94 -14.67 -16.95
C ASN A 167 28.61 -13.69 -15.79
N MET A 168 28.37 -12.43 -16.13
CA MET A 168 27.98 -11.34 -15.23
C MET A 168 26.47 -11.10 -15.21
N LEU A 169 25.68 -11.97 -15.88
CA LEU A 169 24.26 -12.07 -15.55
C LEU A 169 24.21 -12.51 -14.10
N SER A 170 24.14 -11.53 -13.21
CA SER A 170 23.77 -11.76 -11.82
C SER A 170 22.56 -12.68 -11.90
N LYS A 171 22.68 -13.91 -11.39
CA LYS A 171 21.48 -14.65 -10.99
C LYS A 171 20.72 -13.63 -10.18
N CYS A 172 19.58 -13.17 -10.69
CA CYS A 172 18.71 -12.31 -9.92
C CYS A 172 18.03 -13.21 -8.89
N GLU A 173 18.84 -13.85 -8.05
CA GLU A 173 18.49 -14.14 -6.69
C GLU A 173 18.26 -12.75 -6.11
N ARG A 174 17.04 -12.23 -6.32
CA ARG A 174 16.44 -11.31 -5.37
C ARG A 174 16.79 -11.94 -4.04
N LYS A 175 17.68 -11.33 -3.26
CA LYS A 175 17.92 -11.77 -1.88
C LYS A 175 16.52 -11.92 -1.32
N LYS A 176 16.07 -13.16 -1.09
CA LYS A 176 14.87 -13.38 -0.32
C LYS A 176 15.22 -12.70 0.98
N ARG A 177 14.63 -11.53 1.21
CA ARG A 177 14.66 -10.95 2.54
C ARG A 177 13.99 -12.02 3.36
N ASP A 178 14.75 -12.63 4.25
CA ASP A 178 14.22 -13.69 5.07
C ASP A 178 13.33 -13.03 6.11
N ASP A 179 12.10 -12.72 5.70
CA ASP A 179 11.08 -12.13 6.58
C ASP A 179 10.73 -13.09 7.73
N SER A 180 11.16 -14.36 7.64
CA SER A 180 11.10 -15.34 8.73
C SER A 180 11.78 -14.80 9.98
N GLN A 181 12.96 -14.17 9.85
CA GLN A 181 13.65 -13.61 11.00
C GLN A 181 12.85 -12.46 11.63
N SER A 182 12.25 -11.58 10.83
CA SER A 182 11.41 -10.50 11.34
C SER A 182 10.16 -11.02 12.05
N SER A 183 9.52 -12.07 11.52
CA SER A 183 8.37 -12.70 12.19
C SER A 183 8.75 -13.37 13.52
N LYS A 184 9.93 -14.03 13.58
CA LYS A 184 10.46 -14.61 14.81
C LYS A 184 10.73 -13.55 15.87
N ASN A 185 11.36 -12.43 15.48
CA ASN A 185 11.63 -11.33 16.41
C ASN A 185 10.34 -10.76 17.03
N VAL A 186 9.24 -10.68 16.26
CA VAL A 186 7.95 -10.21 16.80
C VAL A 186 7.37 -11.21 17.79
N LEU A 187 7.43 -12.51 17.49
CA LEU A 187 6.96 -13.56 18.40
C LEU A 187 7.79 -13.61 19.68
N GLU A 188 9.12 -13.52 19.55
CA GLU A 188 10.04 -13.47 20.69
C GLU A 188 9.74 -12.26 21.60
N GLU A 189 9.50 -11.06 21.06
CA GLU A 189 9.14 -9.89 21.88
C GLU A 189 7.79 -10.05 22.58
N ILE A 190 6.81 -10.69 21.94
CA ILE A 190 5.50 -10.99 22.55
C ILE A 190 5.66 -11.97 23.71
N GLU A 191 6.44 -13.04 23.53
CA GLU A 191 6.73 -14.04 24.56
C GLU A 191 7.57 -13.46 25.71
N LEU A 192 8.64 -12.72 25.40
CA LEU A 192 9.54 -12.10 26.37
C LEU A 192 8.83 -11.12 27.30
N ARG A 193 7.88 -10.34 26.77
CA ARG A 193 7.15 -9.33 27.56
C ARG A 193 5.84 -9.86 28.13
N ASN A 194 5.43 -11.08 27.75
CA ASN A 194 4.13 -11.66 28.06
C ASN A 194 2.95 -10.71 27.70
N MET A 195 3.13 -9.90 26.64
CA MET A 195 2.17 -8.90 26.19
C MET A 195 1.49 -9.35 24.90
N ASN A 196 0.66 -10.39 25.00
CA ASN A 196 -0.15 -10.82 23.87
C ASN A 196 -1.38 -9.92 23.74
N PRO A 197 -1.52 -9.16 22.63
CA PRO A 197 -2.62 -8.21 22.46
C PRO A 197 -4.00 -8.85 22.42
N PHE A 198 -4.11 -10.15 22.18
CA PHE A 198 -5.37 -10.92 22.07
C PHE A 198 -5.78 -11.68 23.34
N THR A 199 -4.94 -11.71 24.37
CA THR A 199 -5.26 -12.36 25.66
C THR A 199 -5.34 -11.35 26.81
N MET A 200 -5.09 -10.08 26.54
CA MET A 200 -5.22 -8.99 27.50
C MET A 200 -6.62 -8.39 27.39
N ASP A 201 -7.58 -9.06 28.01
CA ASP A 201 -9.00 -8.71 27.96
C ASP A 201 -9.34 -7.45 28.78
N ASP A 202 -8.47 -7.06 29.72
CA ASP A 202 -8.80 -6.05 30.75
C ASP A 202 -8.27 -4.62 30.49
N MET A 203 -7.59 -4.37 29.37
CA MET A 203 -6.96 -3.07 29.12
C MET A 203 -7.87 -2.15 28.28
N GLU A 204 -8.49 -1.17 28.94
CA GLU A 204 -9.28 -0.09 28.31
C GLU A 204 -8.43 0.91 27.50
N SER A 205 -7.10 0.85 27.59
CA SER A 205 -6.21 1.77 26.85
C SER A 205 -5.41 1.04 25.79
N LEU A 206 -5.07 1.75 24.71
CA LEU A 206 -4.22 1.20 23.66
C LEU A 206 -2.77 1.17 24.15
N VAL A 207 -2.16 -0.01 24.14
CA VAL A 207 -0.80 -0.21 24.66
C VAL A 207 0.18 -0.50 23.53
N ASN A 208 1.36 0.12 23.59
CA ASN A 208 2.48 -0.26 22.75
C ASN A 208 3.11 -1.55 23.30
N ILE A 209 3.06 -2.64 22.52
CA ILE A 209 3.57 -3.96 22.95
C ILE A 209 5.09 -4.00 23.20
N VAL A 210 5.85 -3.05 22.63
CA VAL A 210 7.31 -2.99 22.80
C VAL A 210 7.71 -2.07 23.94
N THR A 211 6.95 -1.02 24.25
CA THR A 211 7.34 -0.03 25.28
C THR A 211 6.45 -0.07 26.53
N GLY A 212 5.31 -0.75 26.47
CA GLY A 212 4.29 -0.75 27.52
C GLY A 212 3.58 0.59 27.71
N THR A 213 3.80 1.57 26.83
CA THR A 213 3.21 2.91 26.97
C THR A 213 1.77 2.92 26.49
N THR A 214 0.90 3.62 27.22
CA THR A 214 -0.53 3.73 26.93
C THR A 214 -0.85 5.00 26.15
N LEU A 215 -1.69 4.90 25.12
CA LEU A 215 -2.26 6.04 24.41
C LEU A 215 -3.62 6.39 25.05
N PRO A 216 -3.81 7.61 25.58
CA PRO A 216 -5.06 8.00 26.23
C PRO A 216 -6.21 8.27 25.25
N GLU A 217 -5.89 8.60 23.98
CA GLU A 217 -6.88 8.88 22.95
C GLU A 217 -6.91 7.75 21.91
N GLN A 218 -8.07 7.13 21.72
CA GLN A 218 -8.23 5.95 20.85
C GLN A 218 -8.63 6.30 19.40
N THR A 219 -8.41 7.54 18.95
CA THR A 219 -8.75 8.02 17.60
C THR A 219 -8.15 7.15 16.48
N VAL A 220 -7.08 6.41 16.77
CA VAL A 220 -6.42 5.49 15.84
C VAL A 220 -7.32 4.31 15.44
N LEU A 221 -8.19 3.82 16.34
CA LEU A 221 -9.10 2.70 16.03
C LEU A 221 -10.14 3.06 14.96
N GLN A 222 -10.56 4.33 14.95
CA GLN A 222 -11.54 4.86 14.02
C GLN A 222 -10.89 5.42 12.74
N ALA A 223 -9.62 5.08 12.46
CA ALA A 223 -8.90 5.61 11.30
C ALA A 223 -9.70 5.42 10.00
N ARG A 224 -10.31 4.25 9.79
CA ARG A 224 -11.12 4.03 8.59
C ARG A 224 -12.33 4.97 8.51
N GLU A 225 -13.11 5.07 9.58
CA GLU A 225 -14.33 5.88 9.64
C GLU A 225 -14.04 7.37 9.47
N LEU A 226 -12.97 7.86 10.11
CA LEU A 226 -12.50 9.24 9.96
C LEU A 226 -12.04 9.53 8.54
N GLY A 227 -11.38 8.56 7.90
CA GLY A 227 -10.97 8.67 6.49
C GLY A 227 -12.17 8.71 5.55
N GLU A 228 -13.17 7.85 5.77
CA GLU A 228 -14.42 7.82 5.00
C GLU A 228 -15.19 9.14 5.16
N ALA A 229 -15.37 9.63 6.39
CA ALA A 229 -16.02 10.91 6.67
C ALA A 229 -15.30 12.11 6.02
N ALA A 230 -13.96 12.12 6.05
CA ALA A 230 -13.18 13.17 5.38
C ALA A 230 -13.38 13.17 3.86
N ILE A 231 -13.50 11.99 3.25
CA ILE A 231 -13.79 11.84 1.80
C ILE A 231 -15.21 12.32 1.49
N GLU A 232 -16.19 12.01 2.32
CA GLU A 232 -17.58 12.46 2.15
C GLU A 232 -17.70 13.97 2.27
N MET A 233 -17.09 14.58 3.30
CA MET A 233 -17.04 16.04 3.44
C MET A 233 -16.37 16.73 2.24
N ALA A 234 -15.32 16.13 1.67
CA ALA A 234 -14.67 16.67 0.48
C ALA A 234 -15.59 16.63 -0.76
N LYS A 235 -16.39 15.57 -0.90
CA LYS A 235 -17.40 15.46 -1.97
C LYS A 235 -18.50 16.50 -1.82
N GLU A 236 -19.03 16.69 -0.62
CA GLU A 236 -20.08 17.70 -0.35
C GLU A 236 -19.61 19.12 -0.66
N LYS A 237 -18.34 19.43 -0.32
CA LYS A 237 -17.72 20.73 -0.59
C LYS A 237 -17.27 20.90 -2.04
N ASN A 238 -17.40 19.88 -2.91
CA ASN A 238 -16.81 19.84 -4.26
C ASN A 238 -15.31 20.24 -4.28
N SER A 239 -14.57 19.91 -3.23
CA SER A 239 -13.15 20.26 -3.10
C SER A 239 -12.26 19.09 -3.54
N ALA A 240 -11.24 19.39 -4.33
CA ALA A 240 -10.20 18.42 -4.71
C ALA A 240 -9.22 18.11 -3.55
N ALA A 241 -9.19 18.96 -2.52
CA ALA A 241 -8.34 18.78 -1.35
C ALA A 241 -9.15 18.12 -0.22
N ILE A 242 -8.68 16.95 0.23
CA ILE A 242 -9.23 16.24 1.39
C ILE A 242 -8.53 16.75 2.64
N GLU A 243 -9.30 17.22 3.61
CA GLU A 243 -8.80 17.61 4.93
C GLU A 243 -8.35 16.35 5.69
N ILE A 244 -7.08 16.28 6.07
CA ILE A 244 -6.51 15.12 6.76
C ILE A 244 -6.97 15.14 8.23
N PRO A 245 -7.65 14.10 8.72
CA PRO A 245 -8.06 14.04 10.11
C PRO A 245 -6.84 13.94 11.03
N LYS A 246 -6.89 14.64 12.16
CA LYS A 246 -5.80 14.68 13.12
C LYS A 246 -5.85 13.45 14.00
N ILE A 247 -4.95 12.49 13.76
CA ILE A 247 -4.83 11.27 14.57
C ILE A 247 -3.62 11.38 15.49
N MET A 248 -3.84 11.09 16.78
CA MET A 248 -2.77 11.04 17.78
C MET A 248 -2.04 9.70 17.70
N THR A 249 -0.71 9.73 17.52
CA THR A 249 0.12 8.52 17.43
C THR A 249 1.16 8.47 18.54
N PHE A 250 1.68 7.26 18.85
CA PHE A 250 2.76 7.09 19.83
C PHE A 250 3.99 7.96 19.53
N LYS A 251 4.34 8.13 18.25
CA LYS A 251 5.44 9.01 17.84
C LYS A 251 5.19 10.47 18.21
N GLN A 252 3.96 10.97 18.02
CA GLN A 252 3.61 12.34 18.39
C GLN A 252 3.57 12.55 19.92
N LEU A 253 3.21 11.51 20.69
CA LEU A 253 3.33 11.51 22.15
C LEU A 253 4.79 11.67 22.60
N GLU A 254 5.70 10.89 22.02
CA GLU A 254 7.14 10.97 22.32
C GLU A 254 7.72 12.35 21.96
N GLU A 255 7.32 12.92 20.83
CA GLU A 255 7.74 14.25 20.39
C GLU A 255 7.21 15.36 21.31
N LYS A 256 5.96 15.25 21.78
CA LYS A 256 5.39 16.17 22.78
C LYS A 256 6.11 16.06 24.12
N GLY A 257 6.41 14.84 24.58
CA GLY A 257 7.15 14.60 25.83
C GLY A 257 8.59 15.09 25.78
N LYS A 258 9.25 15.07 24.62
CA LYS A 258 10.58 15.69 24.43
C LYS A 258 10.50 17.21 24.50
N LYS A 259 9.50 17.83 23.86
CA LYS A 259 9.30 19.29 23.88
C LYS A 259 8.99 19.84 25.29
N SER A 260 8.18 19.14 26.08
CA SER A 260 7.88 19.57 27.45
C SER A 260 9.09 19.46 28.38
N LYS A 261 9.92 18.41 28.22
CA LYS A 261 11.19 18.27 28.96
C LYS A 261 12.20 19.36 28.63
N LEU A 262 12.28 19.77 27.35
CA LEU A 262 13.14 20.88 26.90
C LEU A 262 12.68 22.26 27.42
N GLN A 263 11.37 22.45 27.61
CA GLN A 263 10.82 23.70 28.17
C GLN A 263 10.88 23.76 29.70
N ALA A 264 10.94 22.62 30.39
CA ALA A 264 11.10 22.56 31.83
C ALA A 264 12.58 22.65 32.29
N SER A 265 13.52 22.51 31.37
CA SER A 265 14.97 22.63 31.60
C SER A 265 15.56 23.98 31.18
N ALA A 266 14.71 24.94 30.80
CA ALA A 266 15.06 26.31 30.42
C ALA A 266 14.42 27.27 31.43
#